data_AF-A0A1C5D1R8-F1
#
_entry.id   AF-A0A1C5D1R8-F1
#
_cell.length_a   1.000
_cell.length_b   1.000
_cell.length_c   1.000
_cell.angle_alpha   90.00
_cell.angle_beta   90.00
_cell.angle_gamma   90.00
#
_symmetry.space_group_name_H-M   'P 1'
#
loop_
_entity.id
_entity.type
_entity.pdbx_description
1 polymer ?
#
loop_
_entity_poly.entity_id
_entity_poly.type
_entity_poly.pdbx_seq_one_letter_code
_entity_poly.pdbx_strand_id
1 'polypeptide(L)' 'MTESAPAHPDESLPLDSTAQLLTRITAQLGTQLSLVSLNGTRRTAAQAPAPDTARRFTAGVVTAE' A
#
# COMPACT_ATOMS: atom_id res chain seq x y z
N MET A 1 -20.29 -36.40 42.56
CA MET A 1 -20.78 -36.05 41.21
C MET A 1 -19.62 -35.42 40.48
N THR A 2 -19.06 -36.09 39.48
CA THR A 2 -17.92 -35.61 38.70
C THR A 2 -18.42 -34.60 37.68
N GLU A 3 -18.16 -33.31 37.93
CA GLU A 3 -18.30 -32.26 36.94
C GLU A 3 -17.30 -32.54 35.82
N SER A 4 -17.80 -33.03 34.68
CA SER A 4 -17.01 -33.05 33.45
C SER A 4 -16.81 -31.61 33.03
N ALA A 5 -15.63 -31.06 33.32
CA ALA A 5 -15.16 -29.85 32.68
C ALA A 5 -15.28 -30.04 31.16
N PRO A 6 -15.80 -29.06 30.40
CA PRO A 6 -15.77 -29.16 28.96
C PRO A 6 -14.31 -29.24 28.55
N ALA A 7 -13.90 -30.37 27.98
CA ALA A 7 -12.66 -30.44 27.22
C ALA A 7 -12.86 -29.47 26.05
N HIS A 8 -12.44 -28.22 26.22
CA HIS A 8 -12.38 -27.26 25.15
C HIS A 8 -11.46 -27.90 24.11
N PRO A 9 -11.97 -28.25 22.92
CA PRO A 9 -11.07 -28.69 21.88
C PRO A 9 -10.15 -27.51 21.63
N ASP A 10 -8.87 -27.80 21.40
CA ASP A 10 -8.03 -26.94 20.58
C ASP A 10 -8.78 -26.66 19.27
N GLU A 11 -9.72 -25.71 19.29
CA GLU A 11 -10.21 -25.03 18.10
C GLU A 11 -9.04 -24.18 17.65
N SER A 12 -8.05 -24.86 17.06
CA SER A 12 -7.07 -24.25 16.19
C SER A 12 -7.89 -23.53 15.14
N LEU A 13 -8.18 -22.24 15.39
CA LEU A 13 -8.75 -21.35 14.41
C LEU A 13 -7.93 -21.59 13.14
N PRO A 14 -8.57 -21.91 12.00
CA PRO A 14 -7.86 -22.30 10.81
C PRO A 14 -6.78 -21.25 10.57
N LEU A 15 -5.50 -21.65 10.68
CA LEU A 15 -4.36 -20.72 10.58
C LEU A 15 -4.46 -19.91 9.28
N ASP A 16 -5.01 -20.54 8.25
CA ASP A 16 -5.34 -19.95 6.96
C ASP A 16 -6.29 -18.76 7.07
N SER A 17 -7.31 -18.78 7.94
CA SER A 17 -8.23 -17.66 8.16
C SER A 17 -7.52 -16.46 8.79
N THR A 18 -6.63 -16.71 9.76
CA THR A 18 -5.80 -15.65 10.38
C THR A 18 -4.79 -15.10 9.38
N ALA A 19 -4.11 -15.97 8.62
CA ALA A 19 -3.17 -15.56 7.59
C ALA A 19 -3.84 -14.75 6.47
N GLN A 20 -5.03 -15.16 6.02
CA GLN A 20 -5.84 -14.41 5.05
C GLN A 20 -6.28 -13.06 5.60
N LEU A 21 -6.69 -13.00 6.86
CA LEU A 21 -7.05 -11.74 7.52
C LEU A 21 -5.85 -10.80 7.61
N LEU A 22 -4.69 -11.29 8.06
CA LEU A 22 -3.46 -10.51 8.14
C LEU A 22 -2.98 -10.05 6.76
N THR A 23 -3.12 -10.88 5.73
CA THR A 23 -2.81 -10.54 4.34
C THR A 23 -3.71 -9.39 3.86
N ARG A 24 -5.02 -9.47 4.14
CA ARG A 24 -5.97 -8.40 3.78
C ARG A 24 -5.66 -7.10 4.52
N ILE A 25 -5.41 -7.18 5.83
CA ILE A 25 -5.09 -6.00 6.65
C ILE A 25 -3.81 -5.33 6.16
N THR A 26 -2.74 -6.10 5.93
CA THR A 26 -1.45 -5.57 5.47
C THR A 26 -1.55 -4.95 4.07
N ALA A 27 -2.30 -5.55 3.15
CA ALA A 27 -2.55 -4.97 1.82
C ALA A 27 -3.31 -3.62 1.90
N GLN A 28 -4.33 -3.53 2.76
CA GLN A 28 -5.11 -2.30 2.96
C GLN A 28 -4.25 -1.20 3.59
N LEU A 29 -3.47 -1.53 4.63
CA LEU A 29 -2.56 -0.58 5.27
C LEU A 29 -1.47 -0.10 4.32
N GLY A 30 -0.87 -1.01 3.54
CA GLY A 30 0.14 -0.65 2.54
C GLY A 30 -0.38 0.34 1.50
N THR A 31 -1.63 0.15 1.04
CA THR A 31 -2.29 1.08 0.13
C THR A 31 -2.47 2.47 0.76
N GLN A 32 -2.91 2.53 2.03
CA GLN A 32 -3.10 3.80 2.75
C GLN A 32 -1.77 4.52 3.03
N LEU A 33 -0.73 3.78 3.41
CA LEU A 33 0.60 4.33 3.68
C LEU A 33 1.32 4.81 2.41
N SER A 34 1.05 4.19 1.25
CA SER A 34 1.57 4.66 -0.04
C SER A 34 1.13 6.09 -0.37
N LEU A 35 -0.03 6.51 0.13
CA LEU A 35 -0.55 7.86 -0.01
C LEU A 35 0.08 8.87 0.95
N VAL A 36 0.98 8.43 1.83
CA VAL A 36 1.67 9.29 2.80
C VAL A 36 3.12 9.47 2.34
N SER A 37 3.59 10.70 2.34
CA SER A 37 4.99 11.05 2.12
C SER A 37 5.81 10.68 3.36
N LEU A 38 7.12 10.52 3.21
CA LEU A 38 8.01 10.17 4.32
C LEU A 38 7.95 11.20 5.47
N ASN A 39 7.66 12.46 5.15
CA ASN A 39 7.48 13.54 6.12
C ASN A 39 6.08 13.56 6.79
N GLY A 40 5.27 12.51 6.60
CA GLY A 40 3.93 12.42 7.20
C GLY A 40 2.83 13.21 6.49
N THR A 41 3.15 13.90 5.38
CA THR A 41 2.15 14.65 4.61
C THR A 41 1.42 13.74 3.62
N ARG A 42 0.10 13.93 3.46
CA ARG A 42 -0.66 13.17 2.46
C ARG A 42 -0.29 13.64 1.05
N ARG A 43 0.09 12.72 0.17
CA ARG A 43 0.26 12.99 -1.26
C ARG A 43 -1.13 13.17 -1.85
N THR A 44 -1.53 14.41 -2.10
CA THR A 44 -2.75 14.69 -2.84
C THR A 44 -2.54 14.29 -4.30
N ALA A 45 -3.59 13.76 -4.95
CA ALA A 45 -3.53 13.36 -6.37
C ALA A 45 -3.11 14.52 -7.32
N ALA A 46 -3.16 15.77 -6.85
CA ALA A 46 -2.68 16.95 -7.57
C ALA A 46 -1.15 17.05 -7.70
N GLN A 47 -0.39 16.22 -6.97
CA GLN A 47 1.08 16.22 -6.98
C GLN A 47 1.68 14.97 -7.66
N ALA A 48 0.87 14.25 -8.44
CA ALA A 48 1.43 13.44 -9.51
C ALA A 48 2.18 14.39 -10.45
N PRO A 49 3.48 14.21 -10.73
CA PRO A 49 4.17 15.02 -11.72
C PRO A 49 3.38 14.90 -13.02
N ALA A 50 2.90 16.03 -13.53
CA ALA A 50 2.27 16.08 -14.84
C ALA A 50 3.22 15.38 -15.83
N PRO A 51 2.74 14.43 -16.65
CA PRO A 51 3.55 13.97 -17.74
C PRO A 51 3.71 15.16 -18.69
N ASP A 52 4.96 15.48 -19.02
CA ASP A 52 5.35 16.23 -20.20
C ASP A 52 5.48 17.76 -20.14
N THR A 53 6.42 18.28 -19.34
CA THR A 53 7.10 19.55 -19.66
C THR A 53 8.62 19.51 -19.41
N ALA A 54 9.24 18.33 -19.55
CA ALA A 54 10.68 18.15 -19.42
C ALA A 54 11.36 17.76 -20.74
N ARG A 55 10.91 18.31 -21.88
CA ARG A 55 11.62 18.22 -23.17
C ARG A 55 11.74 19.56 -23.88
N ARG A 56 12.17 20.58 -23.14
CA ARG A 56 12.75 21.82 -23.72
C ARG A 56 14.17 22.01 -23.20
N PHE A 57 15.01 21.04 -23.49
CA PHE A 57 16.45 21.28 -23.57
C PHE A 57 16.89 21.03 -25.01
N THR A 58 17.51 22.07 -25.57
CA THR A 58 18.59 22.01 -26.56
C THR A 58 18.31 21.38 -27.91
N ALA A 59 18.02 22.22 -28.91
CA ALA A 59 18.58 22.07 -30.24
C ALA A 59 18.65 23.46 -30.89
N GLY A 60 19.82 24.10 -30.77
CA GLY A 60 20.19 25.09 -31.76
C GLY A 60 20.36 24.38 -33.10
N VAL A 61 19.76 24.92 -34.15
CA VAL A 61 20.23 24.75 -35.53
C VAL A 61 20.11 26.12 -36.19
N VAL A 62 21.28 26.71 -36.38
CA VAL A 62 21.57 27.70 -37.42
C VAL A 62 20.98 27.21 -38.73
N THR A 63 20.19 28.05 -39.41
CA THR A 63 20.14 27.99 -40.87
C THR A 63 20.10 29.42 -41.40
N ALA A 64 21.07 29.70 -42.25
CA ALA A 64 21.24 30.93 -42.99
C ALA A 64 20.14 31.08 -44.06
N GLU A 65 19.79 32.32 -44.34
CA GLU A 65 19.57 32.90 -45.68
C GLU A 65 19.90 34.39 -45.59
#